data_AF-A0AAD9A415-F1
#
_entry.id   AF-A0AAD9A415-F1
#
_cell.length_a   1.000
_cell.length_b   1.000
_cell.length_c   1.000
_cell.angle_alpha   90.00
_cell.angle_beta   90.00
_cell.angle_gamma   90.00
#
_symmetry.space_group_name_H-M   'P 1'
#
loop_
_entity.id
_entity.type
_entity.pdbx_description
1 polymer ?
#
loop_
_entity_poly.entity_id
_entity_poly.type
_entity_poly.pdbx_seq_one_letter_code
_entity_poly.pdbx_strand_id
1 'polypeptide(L)'
;MSPLESEQAVTVQIQTTTVPSYAQTIIGKRSPISNDIEEFRGIPYARVPGRWEHSRLRDCLPHDTFDATENGPRCPAAGALDSRAFQSYLPYPNDRQDEFECLNLLIMRPSKEALARCDEDVEVTKLPVLIWIHGGGYINGAATSPEFDPARIILRSLSKKTPFIAVAINYRLGIFGFGASSDMIASQDSDAALKGVNFGLHDQRLALIWVNRNIAAFGGNEAKVTIMGQSAGAGSCHTHLLEAELGVSKPLFRKAGLISGAWGSLDSISLKMADKRWAELCRLRSVEDESPVNRLDALKKVPVTDLLQSVSDLHWWFFAMVVDNLTIRRSSLGCDVSVHLGHGEANGPAKAADEKIQIMVSATAREFEGFARMANWNYAKFRAVFSSSYPSDAAAENVLRAYGILPTSSHKELFDGFVQFISDATMAYKVHRAAEFFKTYRKKQAVLRGQDPRRVGVQTYNIEFGNPFPGPLQGVAHHGVCMIYTFGNFHDALEKVDQGTPEGYVEPGQEPSETTRPESPQRADVADEIITEVTDHIKSNIDLSYDMQDMYIQFIVEDNQETDKRTDPDQITTYCQDRSVCIESWVGSEKWRLRRERYDALEEDLDSMLVATRRLVGSVLDMPLE
;
A
#
# COMPACT_ATOMS: atom_id res chain seq x y z
N MET A 1 -43.35 -0.55 14.17
CA MET A 1 -42.36 0.21 14.96
C MET A 1 -41.94 -0.65 16.13
N SER A 2 -40.87 -1.42 15.94
CA SER A 2 -40.10 -2.04 17.02
C SER A 2 -39.21 -0.95 17.63
N PRO A 3 -38.95 -0.91 18.95
CA PRO A 3 -37.98 0.02 19.49
C PRO A 3 -36.62 -0.27 18.84
N LEU A 4 -35.95 0.76 18.31
CA LEU A 4 -34.52 0.68 18.02
C LEU A 4 -33.85 0.24 19.32
N GLU A 5 -33.21 -0.92 19.32
CA GLU A 5 -32.19 -1.24 20.32
C GLU A 5 -31.23 -0.05 20.33
N SER A 6 -31.09 0.62 21.48
CA SER A 6 -30.19 1.75 21.62
C SER A 6 -28.81 1.31 21.13
N GLU A 7 -28.24 1.99 20.14
CA GLU A 7 -26.82 1.84 19.81
C GLU A 7 -26.04 1.95 21.12
N GLN A 8 -25.46 0.83 21.59
CA GLN A 8 -24.72 0.83 22.84
C GLN A 8 -23.44 1.63 22.60
N ALA A 9 -23.45 2.88 23.04
CA ALA A 9 -22.30 3.77 22.98
C ALA A 9 -21.12 3.11 23.71
N VAL A 10 -20.00 2.96 23.01
CA VAL A 10 -18.75 2.42 23.56
C VAL A 10 -17.83 3.59 23.87
N THR A 11 -17.32 3.68 25.10
CA THR A 11 -16.48 4.82 25.49
C THR A 11 -15.04 4.40 25.77
N VAL A 12 -14.09 5.22 25.31
CA VAL A 12 -12.66 5.11 25.62
C VAL A 12 -12.17 6.44 26.19
N GLN A 13 -11.27 6.40 27.17
CA GLN A 13 -10.61 7.60 27.69
C GLN A 13 -9.15 7.63 27.27
N ILE A 14 -8.71 8.75 26.69
CA ILE A 14 -7.30 9.03 26.39
C ILE A 14 -6.80 10.21 27.24
N GLN A 15 -5.49 10.32 27.43
CA GLN A 15 -4.88 11.44 28.15
C GLN A 15 -4.32 12.46 27.17
N THR A 16 -4.52 13.75 27.43
CA THR A 16 -3.88 14.82 26.65
C THR A 16 -2.38 14.88 26.92
N THR A 17 -1.62 15.39 25.96
CA THR A 17 -0.19 15.74 26.15
C THR A 17 0.00 17.20 26.53
N THR A 18 -1.07 17.93 26.84
CA THR A 18 -1.02 19.28 27.40
C THR A 18 -0.42 19.29 28.80
N VAL A 19 0.01 20.47 29.25
CA VAL A 19 0.45 20.69 30.64
C VAL A 19 -0.48 21.72 31.29
N PRO A 20 -1.36 21.34 32.25
CA PRO A 20 -1.52 19.99 32.81
C PRO A 20 -2.21 19.00 31.84
N SER A 21 -1.94 17.71 32.04
CA SER A 21 -2.61 16.62 31.32
C SER A 21 -3.98 16.33 31.94
N TYR A 22 -4.97 15.99 31.12
CA TYR A 22 -6.31 15.62 31.53
C TYR A 22 -6.92 14.56 30.61
N ALA A 23 -7.99 13.90 31.06
CA ALA A 23 -8.67 12.86 30.31
C ALA A 23 -9.68 13.44 29.31
N GLN A 24 -9.72 12.91 28.09
CA GLN A 24 -10.77 13.16 27.11
C GLN A 24 -11.47 11.83 26.75
N THR A 25 -12.77 11.89 26.49
CA THR A 25 -13.61 10.74 26.16
C THR A 25 -13.84 10.66 24.66
N ILE A 26 -13.71 9.46 24.11
CA ILE A 26 -14.04 9.12 22.72
C ILE A 26 -15.26 8.19 22.78
N ILE A 27 -16.32 8.55 22.05
CA ILE A 27 -17.52 7.73 21.91
C ILE A 27 -17.45 7.01 20.56
N GLY A 28 -17.39 5.69 20.57
CA GLY A 28 -17.52 4.83 19.40
C GLY A 28 -18.84 4.06 19.39
N LYS A 29 -18.97 3.13 18.44
CA LYS A 29 -20.16 2.29 18.25
C LYS A 29 -19.79 0.83 18.01
N ARG A 30 -20.79 -0.05 18.03
CA ARG A 30 -20.65 -1.41 17.52
C ARG A 30 -20.65 -1.40 15.99
N SER A 31 -19.88 -2.30 15.39
CA SER A 31 -19.83 -2.45 13.94
C SER A 31 -21.18 -2.92 13.40
N PRO A 32 -21.66 -2.37 12.26
CA PRO A 32 -22.82 -2.92 11.58
C PRO A 32 -22.58 -4.33 11.03
N ILE A 33 -21.32 -4.76 10.89
CA ILE A 33 -20.95 -6.11 10.41
C ILE A 33 -21.14 -7.14 11.52
N SER A 34 -20.80 -6.80 12.77
CA SER A 34 -20.98 -7.69 13.93
C SER A 34 -20.88 -6.93 15.25
N ASN A 35 -21.75 -7.28 16.20
CA ASN A 35 -21.69 -6.79 17.58
C ASN A 35 -20.39 -7.17 18.31
N ASP A 36 -19.60 -8.11 17.77
CA ASP A 36 -18.31 -8.48 18.32
C ASP A 36 -17.20 -7.47 18.05
N ILE A 37 -17.45 -6.49 17.18
CA ILE A 37 -16.50 -5.46 16.79
C ILE A 37 -16.98 -4.10 17.28
N GLU A 38 -16.05 -3.32 17.83
CA GLU A 38 -16.24 -1.91 18.18
C GLU A 38 -15.42 -1.04 17.23
N GLU A 39 -16.01 0.08 16.82
CA GLU A 39 -15.43 1.00 15.85
C GLU A 39 -15.39 2.42 16.40
N PHE A 40 -14.26 3.10 16.17
CA PHE A 40 -14.05 4.51 16.47
C PHE A 40 -13.54 5.20 15.20
N ARG A 41 -14.38 6.05 14.62
CA ARG A 41 -14.22 6.66 13.31
C ARG A 41 -13.83 8.14 13.43
N GLY A 42 -13.06 8.62 12.47
CA GLY A 42 -12.77 10.05 12.33
C GLY A 42 -11.92 10.68 13.44
N ILE A 43 -11.20 9.89 14.25
CA ILE A 43 -10.38 10.43 15.36
C ILE A 43 -9.21 11.24 14.78
N PRO A 44 -9.11 12.56 15.02
CA PRO A 44 -8.06 13.38 14.43
C PRO A 44 -6.72 13.16 15.17
N TYR A 45 -5.67 12.81 14.43
CA TYR A 45 -4.35 12.57 15.01
C TYR A 45 -3.40 13.77 14.86
N ALA A 46 -3.64 14.61 13.86
CA ALA A 46 -2.82 15.78 13.57
C ALA A 46 -3.69 16.95 13.09
N ARG A 47 -3.07 18.13 13.05
CA ARG A 47 -3.62 19.33 12.42
C ARG A 47 -2.74 19.75 11.26
N VAL A 48 -3.32 20.24 10.17
CA VAL A 48 -2.61 20.86 9.06
C VAL A 48 -2.66 22.38 9.28
N PRO A 49 -1.55 23.05 9.67
CA PRO A 49 -1.58 24.48 9.99
C PRO A 49 -1.91 25.37 8.78
N GLY A 50 -1.49 24.92 7.60
CA GLY A 50 -1.69 25.59 6.33
C GLY A 50 -1.41 24.64 5.17
N ARG A 51 -1.88 25.01 3.98
CA ARG A 51 -1.63 24.23 2.75
C ARG A 51 -0.12 24.19 2.49
N TRP A 52 0.40 23.00 2.15
CA TRP A 52 1.85 22.74 1.94
C TRP A 52 2.74 23.08 3.14
N GLU A 53 2.20 22.94 4.35
CA GLU A 53 2.98 22.98 5.58
C GLU A 53 3.02 21.60 6.23
N HIS A 54 4.11 21.29 6.95
CA HIS A 54 4.18 20.07 7.75
C HIS A 54 3.08 20.09 8.81
N SER A 55 2.35 18.97 8.91
CA SER A 55 1.33 18.79 9.92
C SER A 55 1.94 18.78 11.32
N ARG A 56 1.10 19.01 12.33
CA ARG A 56 1.52 18.99 13.74
C ARG A 56 0.66 18.00 14.50
N LEU A 57 1.30 17.20 15.34
CA LEU A 57 0.58 16.26 16.20
C LEU A 57 -0.43 17.02 17.07
N ARG A 58 -1.60 16.43 17.29
CA ARG A 58 -2.59 16.98 18.21
C ARG A 58 -2.24 16.57 19.64
N ASP A 59 -2.18 17.56 20.53
CA ASP A 59 -1.98 17.33 21.97
C ASP A 59 -3.28 16.95 22.69
N CYS A 60 -4.41 17.29 22.09
CA CYS A 60 -5.76 16.98 22.55
C CYS A 60 -6.72 16.88 21.34
N LEU A 61 -7.84 16.20 21.56
CA LEU A 61 -8.98 16.17 20.64
C LEU A 61 -9.68 17.54 20.58
N PRO A 62 -10.45 17.83 19.51
CA PRO A 62 -11.21 19.08 19.37
C PRO A 62 -12.17 19.36 20.53
N HIS A 63 -12.68 18.32 21.18
CA HIS A 63 -13.68 18.39 22.24
C HIS A 63 -13.33 17.38 23.35
N ASP A 64 -13.67 17.70 24.60
CA ASP A 64 -13.42 16.82 25.75
C ASP A 64 -14.21 15.52 25.67
N THR A 65 -15.35 15.54 25.00
CA THR A 65 -16.06 14.36 24.53
C THR A 65 -16.13 14.42 23.01
N PHE A 66 -15.41 13.52 22.35
CA PHE A 66 -15.35 13.44 20.89
C PHE A 66 -16.23 12.29 20.41
N ASP A 67 -17.18 12.61 19.53
CA ASP A 67 -18.03 11.63 18.87
C ASP A 67 -17.27 11.03 17.68
N ALA A 68 -16.89 9.76 17.83
CA ALA A 68 -16.21 8.93 16.83
C ALA A 68 -17.15 7.86 16.27
N THR A 69 -18.46 8.11 16.23
CA THR A 69 -19.43 7.19 15.61
C THR A 69 -19.55 7.39 14.09
N GLU A 70 -19.11 8.52 13.56
CA GLU A 70 -19.20 8.89 12.15
C GLU A 70 -17.83 9.00 11.47
N ASN A 71 -17.80 8.81 10.15
CA ASN A 71 -16.57 8.97 9.39
C ASN A 71 -16.09 10.43 9.44
N GLY A 72 -14.79 10.60 9.68
CA GLY A 72 -14.11 11.88 9.47
C GLY A 72 -13.99 12.20 7.98
N PRO A 73 -13.64 13.44 7.62
CA PRO A 73 -13.43 13.79 6.23
C PRO A 73 -12.23 13.03 5.64
N ARG A 74 -12.32 12.64 4.37
CA ARG A 74 -11.18 12.11 3.61
C ARG A 74 -10.35 13.24 2.99
N CYS A 75 -9.12 12.94 2.61
CA CYS A 75 -8.29 13.95 1.97
C CYS A 75 -8.79 14.30 0.56
N PRO A 76 -8.62 15.56 0.11
CA PRO A 76 -9.08 15.96 -1.21
C PRO A 76 -8.40 15.17 -2.33
N ALA A 77 -9.21 14.62 -3.23
CA ALA A 77 -8.77 13.85 -4.38
C ALA A 77 -9.77 14.03 -5.54
N ALA A 78 -9.27 13.93 -6.78
CA ALA A 78 -10.12 13.98 -7.96
C ALA A 78 -10.92 12.67 -8.11
N GLY A 79 -12.17 12.80 -8.57
CA GLY A 79 -13.06 11.66 -8.81
C GLY A 79 -13.70 11.05 -7.54
N ALA A 80 -14.65 10.16 -7.78
CA ALA A 80 -15.21 9.29 -6.75
C ALA A 80 -14.31 8.06 -6.57
N LEU A 81 -14.31 7.51 -5.36
CA LEU A 81 -13.70 6.20 -5.10
C LEU A 81 -14.72 5.11 -5.45
N ASP A 82 -14.25 4.00 -6.01
CA ASP A 82 -15.06 2.84 -6.35
C ASP A 82 -14.21 1.56 -6.40
N SER A 83 -14.88 0.41 -6.49
CA SER A 83 -14.25 -0.92 -6.54
C SER A 83 -14.15 -1.51 -7.96
N ARG A 84 -14.26 -0.71 -9.03
CA ARG A 84 -14.23 -1.22 -10.42
C ARG A 84 -12.94 -1.95 -10.75
N ALA A 85 -11.83 -1.53 -10.17
CA ALA A 85 -10.53 -2.17 -10.30
C ALA A 85 -10.53 -3.65 -9.84
N PHE A 86 -11.47 -4.03 -8.96
CA PHE A 86 -11.66 -5.40 -8.49
C PHE A 86 -12.70 -6.18 -9.29
N GLN A 87 -13.44 -5.54 -10.21
CA GLN A 87 -14.54 -6.14 -10.98
C GLN A 87 -15.70 -6.70 -10.13
N SER A 88 -15.82 -6.22 -8.89
CA SER A 88 -16.93 -6.54 -7.98
C SER A 88 -17.30 -5.30 -7.17
N TYR A 89 -18.57 -5.13 -6.87
CA TYR A 89 -19.11 -3.93 -6.26
C TYR A 89 -18.96 -3.94 -4.73
N LEU A 90 -18.46 -2.84 -4.17
CA LEU A 90 -18.55 -2.51 -2.76
C LEU A 90 -19.13 -1.10 -2.60
N PRO A 91 -20.00 -0.85 -1.62
CA PRO A 91 -20.58 0.47 -1.39
C PRO A 91 -19.56 1.39 -0.71
N TYR A 92 -19.05 2.39 -1.44
CA TYR A 92 -18.17 3.40 -0.86
C TYR A 92 -18.96 4.43 -0.06
N PRO A 93 -18.47 4.86 1.11
CA PRO A 93 -19.11 5.93 1.86
C PRO A 93 -18.97 7.27 1.13
N ASN A 94 -19.99 8.12 1.25
CA ASN A 94 -19.95 9.49 0.71
C ASN A 94 -19.29 10.44 1.71
N ASP A 95 -18.03 10.17 2.04
CA ASP A 95 -17.27 10.95 3.02
C ASP A 95 -16.99 12.36 2.47
N ARG A 96 -17.18 13.37 3.32
CA ARG A 96 -16.81 14.76 3.03
C ARG A 96 -15.30 14.84 2.76
N GLN A 97 -14.89 15.74 1.87
CA GLN A 97 -13.47 16.06 1.65
C GLN A 97 -13.08 17.34 2.40
N ASP A 98 -11.91 17.34 3.03
CA ASP A 98 -11.40 18.52 3.76
C ASP A 98 -9.86 18.53 3.76
N GLU A 99 -9.22 19.61 3.30
CA GLU A 99 -7.77 19.68 3.21
C GLU A 99 -7.05 19.81 4.57
N PHE A 100 -7.77 20.27 5.61
CA PHE A 100 -7.20 20.57 6.93
C PHE A 100 -7.59 19.58 8.01
N GLU A 101 -8.79 18.99 7.90
CA GLU A 101 -9.33 18.04 8.88
C GLU A 101 -9.25 16.56 8.44
N CYS A 102 -8.67 16.26 7.27
CA CYS A 102 -8.59 14.87 6.78
C CYS A 102 -7.58 13.98 7.52
N LEU A 103 -6.75 14.53 8.41
CA LEU A 103 -5.76 13.75 9.17
C LEU A 103 -6.41 13.04 10.36
N ASN A 104 -7.16 11.98 10.06
CA ASN A 104 -7.90 11.18 11.02
C ASN A 104 -7.69 9.67 10.85
N LEU A 105 -8.13 8.92 11.87
CA LEU A 105 -7.96 7.47 12.02
C LEU A 105 -9.33 6.78 12.07
N LEU A 106 -9.35 5.54 11.58
CA LEU A 106 -10.36 4.54 11.90
C LEU A 106 -9.70 3.49 12.80
N ILE A 107 -10.24 3.26 13.99
CA ILE A 107 -9.80 2.20 14.90
C ILE A 107 -10.93 1.18 15.03
N MET A 108 -10.64 -0.08 14.74
CA MET A 108 -11.53 -1.21 14.98
C MET A 108 -10.89 -2.21 15.92
N ARG A 109 -11.65 -2.70 16.90
CA ARG A 109 -11.18 -3.70 17.87
C ARG A 109 -12.25 -4.74 18.16
N PRO A 110 -11.86 -5.94 18.60
CA PRO A 110 -12.79 -6.82 19.29
C PRO A 110 -13.40 -6.16 20.51
N SER A 111 -14.69 -6.42 20.73
CA SER A 111 -15.38 -6.03 21.94
C SER A 111 -14.92 -6.81 23.16
N LYS A 112 -15.21 -6.28 24.35
CA LYS A 112 -14.88 -6.95 25.62
C LYS A 112 -15.55 -8.32 25.71
N GLU A 113 -16.80 -8.43 25.26
CA GLU A 113 -17.56 -9.69 25.30
C GLU A 113 -16.97 -10.73 24.33
N ALA A 114 -16.49 -10.30 23.17
CA ALA A 114 -15.84 -11.17 22.21
C ALA A 114 -14.49 -11.68 22.74
N LEU A 115 -13.69 -10.81 23.35
CA LEU A 115 -12.41 -11.17 23.96
C LEU A 115 -12.58 -12.16 25.13
N ALA A 116 -13.60 -11.95 25.97
CA ALA A 116 -13.89 -12.88 27.06
C ALA A 116 -14.21 -14.30 26.55
N ARG A 117 -14.85 -14.44 25.38
CA ARG A 117 -15.09 -15.76 24.74
C ARG A 117 -13.83 -16.38 24.12
N CYS A 118 -12.79 -15.60 23.90
CA CYS A 118 -11.48 -16.06 23.43
C CYS A 118 -10.53 -16.44 24.59
N ASP A 119 -11.02 -16.48 25.83
CA ASP A 119 -10.22 -16.71 27.04
C ASP A 119 -9.13 -15.63 27.26
N GLU A 120 -9.32 -14.43 26.69
CA GLU A 120 -8.42 -13.29 26.87
C GLU A 120 -8.83 -12.45 28.08
N ASP A 121 -7.86 -12.19 28.98
CA ASP A 121 -8.06 -11.27 30.10
C ASP A 121 -7.97 -9.82 29.60
N VAL A 122 -9.13 -9.19 29.41
CA VAL A 122 -9.24 -7.82 28.89
C VAL A 122 -8.61 -6.75 29.79
N GLU A 123 -8.37 -7.05 31.07
CA GLU A 123 -7.77 -6.10 32.01
C GLU A 123 -6.23 -6.19 31.99
N VAL A 124 -5.68 -7.31 31.52
CA VAL A 124 -4.22 -7.58 31.55
C VAL A 124 -3.62 -7.67 30.14
N THR A 125 -4.29 -8.34 29.19
CA THR A 125 -3.75 -8.56 27.85
C THR A 125 -3.91 -7.33 26.97
N LYS A 126 -2.78 -6.81 26.49
CA LYS A 126 -2.73 -5.80 25.42
C LYS A 126 -2.50 -6.46 24.07
N LEU A 127 -3.39 -6.18 23.11
CA LEU A 127 -3.45 -6.85 21.80
C LEU A 127 -2.40 -6.33 20.82
N PRO A 128 -1.91 -7.17 19.88
CA PRO A 128 -1.17 -6.70 18.71
C PRO A 128 -1.97 -5.66 17.91
N VAL A 129 -1.27 -4.74 17.25
CA VAL A 129 -1.90 -3.64 16.50
C VAL A 129 -1.44 -3.66 15.05
N LEU A 130 -2.39 -3.74 14.12
CA LEU A 130 -2.17 -3.49 12.70
C LEU A 130 -2.44 -2.02 12.41
N ILE A 131 -1.52 -1.35 11.73
CA ILE A 131 -1.74 -0.04 11.12
C ILE A 131 -1.74 -0.22 9.60
N TRP A 132 -2.88 0.02 8.97
CA TRP A 132 -3.07 -0.04 7.54
C TRP A 132 -2.81 1.32 6.89
N ILE A 133 -1.88 1.34 5.92
CA ILE A 133 -1.59 2.49 5.07
C ILE A 133 -2.12 2.18 3.67
N HIS A 134 -3.20 2.86 3.27
CA HIS A 134 -3.86 2.58 1.99
C HIS A 134 -2.99 2.94 0.78
N GLY A 135 -3.22 2.22 -0.33
CA GLY A 135 -2.65 2.51 -1.65
C GLY A 135 -3.37 3.66 -2.37
N GLY A 136 -3.32 3.66 -3.70
CA GLY A 136 -4.02 4.67 -4.52
C GLY A 136 -3.11 5.66 -5.26
N GLY A 137 -1.89 5.24 -5.62
CA GLY A 137 -0.99 6.06 -6.46
C GLY A 137 -0.55 7.38 -5.83
N TYR A 138 -0.71 7.52 -4.51
CA TYR A 138 -0.63 8.80 -3.78
C TYR A 138 -1.62 9.86 -4.25
N ILE A 139 -2.65 9.52 -5.04
CA ILE A 139 -3.65 10.47 -5.58
C ILE A 139 -5.05 10.24 -5.05
N ASN A 140 -5.36 9.04 -4.57
CA ASN A 140 -6.67 8.66 -4.05
C ASN A 140 -6.55 7.60 -2.93
N GLY A 141 -7.70 7.15 -2.43
CA GLY A 141 -7.81 6.26 -1.27
C GLY A 141 -8.21 7.00 0.00
N ALA A 142 -8.68 6.23 0.99
CA ALA A 142 -9.07 6.72 2.30
C ALA A 142 -8.91 5.60 3.34
N ALA A 143 -8.87 5.92 4.63
CA ALA A 143 -8.92 4.95 5.73
C ALA A 143 -10.22 4.12 5.74
N THR A 144 -11.28 4.65 5.15
CA THR A 144 -12.64 4.13 5.16
C THR A 144 -13.03 3.39 3.88
N SER A 145 -12.10 3.15 2.95
CA SER A 145 -12.45 2.40 1.74
C SER A 145 -12.82 0.95 2.08
N PRO A 146 -13.97 0.45 1.58
CA PRO A 146 -14.57 -0.81 2.03
C PRO A 146 -13.77 -2.06 1.66
N GLU A 147 -12.93 -2.02 0.64
CA GLU A 147 -12.11 -3.15 0.19
C GLU A 147 -11.08 -3.59 1.25
N PHE A 148 -10.69 -2.68 2.17
CA PHE A 148 -9.79 -2.97 3.28
C PHE A 148 -10.37 -2.58 4.65
N ASP A 149 -11.71 -2.60 4.78
CA ASP A 149 -12.37 -2.59 6.09
C ASP A 149 -11.89 -3.79 6.94
N PRO A 150 -11.37 -3.57 8.16
CA PRO A 150 -10.75 -4.63 8.94
C PRO A 150 -11.73 -5.50 9.74
N ALA A 151 -13.04 -5.20 9.77
CA ALA A 151 -13.98 -5.90 10.63
C ALA A 151 -13.98 -7.42 10.40
N ARG A 152 -13.99 -7.87 9.14
CA ARG A 152 -14.06 -9.29 8.79
C ARG A 152 -12.75 -10.05 9.10
N ILE A 153 -11.59 -9.46 8.85
CA ILE A 153 -10.30 -10.07 9.26
C ILE A 153 -10.14 -10.11 10.79
N ILE A 154 -10.68 -9.13 11.53
CA ILE A 154 -10.72 -9.19 12.99
C ILE A 154 -11.63 -10.33 13.46
N LEU A 155 -12.82 -10.51 12.85
CA LEU A 155 -13.69 -11.66 13.15
C LEU A 155 -12.99 -13.00 12.88
N ARG A 156 -12.24 -13.11 11.77
CA ARG A 156 -11.42 -14.28 11.50
C ARG A 156 -10.40 -14.51 12.61
N SER A 157 -9.72 -13.45 13.05
CA SER A 157 -8.74 -13.55 14.16
C SER A 157 -9.35 -14.02 15.49
N LEU A 158 -10.60 -13.64 15.78
CA LEU A 158 -11.34 -14.10 16.95
C LEU A 158 -11.65 -15.61 16.86
N SER A 159 -12.10 -16.08 15.70
CA SER A 159 -12.30 -17.53 15.46
C SER A 159 -11.00 -18.35 15.58
N LYS A 160 -9.84 -17.69 15.44
CA LYS A 160 -8.52 -18.29 15.59
C LYS A 160 -7.93 -18.13 16.99
N LYS A 161 -8.64 -17.46 17.91
CA LYS A 161 -8.13 -17.08 19.24
C LYS A 161 -6.80 -16.32 19.17
N THR A 162 -6.65 -15.46 18.17
CA THR A 162 -5.49 -14.57 18.02
C THR A 162 -5.97 -13.15 17.72
N PRO A 163 -6.71 -12.52 18.63
CA PRO A 163 -7.29 -11.20 18.40
C PRO A 163 -6.22 -10.11 18.21
N PHE A 164 -6.53 -9.13 17.37
CA PHE A 164 -5.72 -7.93 17.18
C PHE A 164 -6.59 -6.68 16.98
N ILE A 165 -5.99 -5.50 17.13
CA ILE A 165 -6.64 -4.20 16.84
C ILE A 165 -6.17 -3.71 15.48
N ALA A 166 -7.07 -3.20 14.65
CA ALA A 166 -6.72 -2.55 13.40
C ALA A 166 -6.90 -1.03 13.48
N VAL A 167 -5.97 -0.31 12.88
CA VAL A 167 -5.99 1.15 12.71
C VAL A 167 -5.79 1.44 11.24
N ALA A 168 -6.71 2.12 10.57
CA ALA A 168 -6.51 2.65 9.22
C ALA A 168 -6.34 4.17 9.29
N ILE A 169 -5.46 4.73 8.45
CA ILE A 169 -5.06 6.14 8.53
C ILE A 169 -5.32 6.87 7.23
N ASN A 170 -5.84 8.10 7.34
CA ASN A 170 -5.83 9.06 6.24
C ASN A 170 -4.50 9.85 6.27
N TYR A 171 -3.93 10.13 5.10
CA TYR A 171 -2.75 10.99 4.93
C TYR A 171 -2.95 11.86 3.69
N ARG A 172 -2.34 13.07 3.63
CA ARG A 172 -2.55 13.96 2.48
C ARG A 172 -2.08 13.30 1.17
N LEU A 173 -2.86 13.53 0.11
CA LEU A 173 -2.69 12.96 -1.22
C LEU A 173 -2.45 14.04 -2.27
N GLY A 174 -2.10 13.61 -3.48
CA GLY A 174 -1.94 14.42 -4.68
C GLY A 174 -1.07 15.64 -4.45
N ILE A 175 -1.52 16.78 -4.98
CA ILE A 175 -0.83 18.05 -4.84
C ILE A 175 -0.71 18.50 -3.38
N PHE A 176 -1.60 18.07 -2.48
CA PHE A 176 -1.61 18.50 -1.08
C PHE A 176 -0.61 17.74 -0.21
N GLY A 177 -0.34 16.46 -0.53
CA GLY A 177 0.58 15.60 0.22
C GLY A 177 1.93 15.39 -0.43
N PHE A 178 1.98 15.40 -1.76
CA PHE A 178 3.14 15.02 -2.57
C PHE A 178 3.45 16.06 -3.66
N GLY A 179 2.73 17.18 -3.69
CA GLY A 179 3.18 18.38 -4.40
C GLY A 179 4.49 18.89 -3.78
N ALA A 180 5.41 19.32 -4.63
CA ALA A 180 6.72 19.77 -4.19
C ALA A 180 7.25 20.88 -5.09
N SER A 181 7.96 21.82 -4.48
CA SER A 181 8.75 22.83 -5.16
C SER A 181 9.76 23.46 -4.22
N SER A 182 10.77 24.08 -4.79
CA SER A 182 11.72 24.94 -4.09
C SER A 182 11.00 26.15 -3.47
N ASP A 183 9.86 26.59 -4.01
CA ASP A 183 9.03 27.65 -3.41
C ASP A 183 8.46 27.22 -2.06
N MET A 184 7.96 25.98 -1.97
CA MET A 184 7.47 25.42 -0.70
C MET A 184 8.60 25.38 0.33
N ILE A 185 9.78 24.89 -0.05
CA ILE A 185 10.95 24.79 0.85
C ILE A 185 11.42 26.18 1.29
N ALA A 186 11.47 27.15 0.38
CA ALA A 186 11.89 28.53 0.68
C ALA A 186 10.94 29.25 1.64
N SER A 187 9.66 28.86 1.69
CA SER A 187 8.67 29.42 2.61
C SER A 187 8.73 28.86 4.04
N GLN A 188 9.53 27.80 4.26
CA GLN A 188 9.63 27.17 5.57
C GLN A 188 10.52 27.98 6.50
N ASP A 189 10.11 28.07 7.77
CA ASP A 189 10.88 28.72 8.83
C ASP A 189 12.30 28.12 8.91
N SER A 190 13.31 28.97 9.11
CA SER A 190 14.68 28.52 9.30
C SER A 190 14.81 27.56 10.48
N ASP A 191 13.97 27.73 11.50
CA ASP A 191 13.99 26.96 12.75
C ASP A 191 12.96 25.82 12.78
N ALA A 192 12.33 25.51 11.63
CA ALA A 192 11.38 24.40 11.53
C ALA A 192 12.03 23.06 11.91
N ALA A 193 11.34 22.27 12.75
CA ALA A 193 11.80 20.95 13.21
C ALA A 193 11.96 19.92 12.07
N LEU A 194 11.28 20.13 10.95
CA LEU A 194 11.44 19.39 9.72
C LEU A 194 11.37 20.37 8.56
N LYS A 195 12.29 20.23 7.61
CA LYS A 195 12.28 20.93 6.32
C LYS A 195 12.15 19.93 5.18
N GLY A 196 11.69 20.42 4.05
CA GLY A 196 11.52 19.64 2.83
C GLY A 196 10.06 19.43 2.47
N VAL A 197 9.78 18.41 1.68
CA VAL A 197 8.45 18.11 1.13
C VAL A 197 7.98 16.74 1.60
N ASN A 198 7.25 15.98 0.78
CA ASN A 198 6.69 14.67 1.14
C ASN A 198 5.77 14.74 2.38
N PHE A 199 4.92 15.76 2.43
CA PHE A 199 4.01 16.03 3.54
C PHE A 199 3.15 14.81 3.91
N GLY A 200 2.69 14.04 2.93
CA GLY A 200 1.91 12.82 3.16
C GLY A 200 2.68 11.74 3.95
N LEU A 201 3.99 11.60 3.75
CA LEU A 201 4.82 10.68 4.56
C LEU A 201 4.97 11.17 6.00
N HIS A 202 5.10 12.48 6.18
CA HIS A 202 5.16 13.08 7.52
C HIS A 202 3.82 12.89 8.26
N ASP A 203 2.69 13.05 7.56
CA ASP A 203 1.35 12.78 8.13
C ASP A 203 1.25 11.34 8.64
N GLN A 204 1.66 10.37 7.82
CA GLN A 204 1.69 8.96 8.23
C GLN A 204 2.57 8.74 9.45
N ARG A 205 3.76 9.37 9.52
CA ARG A 205 4.63 9.29 10.69
C ARG A 205 3.96 9.84 11.95
N LEU A 206 3.23 10.96 11.85
CA LEU A 206 2.48 11.49 12.99
C LEU A 206 1.35 10.55 13.42
N ALA A 207 0.69 9.86 12.49
CA ALA A 207 -0.27 8.82 12.83
C ALA A 207 0.38 7.67 13.61
N LEU A 208 1.57 7.20 13.18
CA LEU A 208 2.33 6.16 13.90
C LEU A 208 2.69 6.62 15.33
N ILE A 209 3.10 7.88 15.51
CA ILE A 209 3.39 8.47 16.83
C ILE A 209 2.11 8.54 17.67
N TRP A 210 0.99 8.98 17.10
CA TRP A 210 -0.29 9.06 17.80
C TRP A 210 -0.74 7.67 18.28
N VAL A 211 -0.64 6.65 17.43
CA VAL A 211 -1.00 5.27 17.79
C VAL A 211 -0.12 4.77 18.93
N ASN A 212 1.19 4.96 18.87
CA ASN A 212 2.11 4.57 19.95
C ASN A 212 1.78 5.27 21.29
N ARG A 213 1.30 6.50 21.26
CA ARG A 213 0.92 7.26 22.47
C ARG A 213 -0.43 6.83 23.06
N ASN A 214 -1.39 6.40 22.24
CA ASN A 214 -2.79 6.30 22.64
C ASN A 214 -3.39 4.89 22.58
N ILE A 215 -2.82 3.95 21.82
CA ILE A 215 -3.49 2.68 21.52
C ILE A 215 -3.70 1.79 22.75
N ALA A 216 -2.91 1.98 23.81
CA ALA A 216 -3.09 1.30 25.09
C ALA A 216 -4.48 1.53 25.72
N ALA A 217 -5.06 2.72 25.52
CA ALA A 217 -6.43 3.05 25.95
C ALA A 217 -7.50 2.25 25.19
N PHE A 218 -7.19 1.86 23.96
CA PHE A 218 -8.05 1.02 23.13
C PHE A 218 -7.84 -0.48 23.39
N GLY A 219 -6.90 -0.86 24.27
CA GLY A 219 -6.55 -2.26 24.56
C GLY A 219 -5.40 -2.80 23.70
N GLY A 220 -4.74 -1.95 22.92
CA GLY A 220 -3.60 -2.35 22.09
C GLY A 220 -2.27 -2.28 22.83
N ASN A 221 -1.25 -2.95 22.28
CA ASN A 221 0.12 -2.95 22.78
C ASN A 221 1.00 -2.16 21.81
N GLU A 222 1.50 -1.01 22.24
CA GLU A 222 2.36 -0.13 21.45
C GLU A 222 3.70 -0.78 21.06
N ALA A 223 4.18 -1.77 21.81
CA ALA A 223 5.37 -2.54 21.45
C ALA A 223 5.08 -3.63 20.40
N LYS A 224 3.80 -3.92 20.09
CA LYS A 224 3.39 -4.94 19.12
C LYS A 224 2.71 -4.34 17.87
N VAL A 225 3.14 -3.14 17.47
CA VAL A 225 2.65 -2.48 16.25
C VAL A 225 3.25 -3.09 14.98
N THR A 226 2.41 -3.36 14.00
CA THR A 226 2.73 -3.84 12.66
C THR A 226 2.18 -2.82 11.65
N ILE A 227 3.00 -2.32 10.74
CA ILE A 227 2.52 -1.50 9.61
C ILE A 227 2.35 -2.39 8.38
N MET A 228 1.26 -2.26 7.63
CA MET A 228 1.09 -2.91 6.34
C MET A 228 0.42 -1.96 5.35
N GLY A 229 0.76 -2.09 4.08
CA GLY A 229 0.13 -1.32 3.03
C GLY A 229 0.28 -2.01 1.68
N GLN A 230 -0.55 -1.58 0.73
CA GLN A 230 -0.58 -2.07 -0.63
C GLN A 230 -0.18 -0.95 -1.61
N SER A 231 0.56 -1.27 -2.68
CA SER A 231 0.94 -0.29 -3.72
C SER A 231 1.70 0.92 -3.14
N ALA A 232 1.19 2.14 -3.35
CA ALA A 232 1.69 3.37 -2.73
C ALA A 232 1.81 3.26 -1.18
N GLY A 233 0.87 2.57 -0.53
CA GLY A 233 0.93 2.27 0.90
C GLY A 233 2.09 1.35 1.27
N ALA A 234 2.39 0.34 0.44
CA ALA A 234 3.57 -0.51 0.60
C ALA A 234 4.88 0.27 0.40
N GLY A 235 4.90 1.20 -0.57
CA GLY A 235 6.01 2.14 -0.76
C GLY A 235 6.23 3.05 0.45
N SER A 236 5.14 3.49 1.08
CA SER A 236 5.17 4.21 2.35
C SER A 236 5.73 3.35 3.49
N CYS A 237 5.25 2.11 3.64
CA CYS A 237 5.79 1.16 4.62
C CYS A 237 7.28 0.89 4.43
N HIS A 238 7.75 0.73 3.18
CA HIS A 238 9.18 0.57 2.89
C HIS A 238 9.98 1.82 3.33
N THR A 239 9.45 3.01 3.08
CA THR A 239 10.10 4.28 3.43
C THR A 239 10.22 4.47 4.95
N HIS A 240 9.16 4.17 5.71
CA HIS A 240 9.21 4.14 7.18
C HIS A 240 10.14 3.05 7.72
N LEU A 241 10.20 1.90 7.05
CA LEU A 241 11.11 0.81 7.38
C LEU A 241 12.58 1.21 7.18
N LEU A 242 12.92 1.90 6.09
CA LEU A 242 14.26 2.44 5.88
C LEU A 242 14.65 3.45 6.96
N GLU A 243 13.73 4.37 7.33
CA GLU A 243 13.95 5.31 8.43
C GLU A 243 14.21 4.57 9.76
N ALA A 244 13.38 3.57 10.10
CA ALA A 244 13.49 2.84 11.36
C ALA A 244 14.68 1.86 11.41
N GLU A 245 15.07 1.27 10.27
CA GLU A 245 16.18 0.33 10.22
C GLU A 245 17.53 1.06 10.30
N LEU A 246 17.68 2.12 9.52
CA LEU A 246 18.95 2.85 9.36
C LEU A 246 19.08 4.06 10.32
N GLY A 247 17.99 4.45 10.98
CA GLY A 247 17.97 5.49 12.00
C GLY A 247 18.41 5.01 13.39
N VAL A 248 18.54 5.97 14.31
CA VAL A 248 18.99 5.74 15.70
C VAL A 248 17.84 5.72 16.72
N SER A 249 16.68 6.29 16.35
CA SER A 249 15.50 6.33 17.21
C SER A 249 14.87 4.95 17.36
N LYS A 250 14.24 4.71 18.51
CA LYS A 250 13.39 3.53 18.70
C LYS A 250 12.33 3.45 17.58
N PRO A 251 12.20 2.30 16.88
CA PRO A 251 11.15 2.10 15.89
C PRO A 251 9.74 2.29 16.47
N LEU A 252 8.82 2.82 15.66
CA LEU A 252 7.40 2.98 16.00
C LEU A 252 6.57 1.72 15.72
N PHE A 253 7.22 0.68 15.19
CA PHE A 253 6.62 -0.60 14.82
C PHE A 253 7.68 -1.69 14.84
N ARG A 254 7.25 -2.92 15.04
CA ARG A 254 8.12 -4.11 15.11
C ARG A 254 8.02 -5.01 13.88
N LYS A 255 7.04 -4.78 13.01
CA LYS A 255 6.83 -5.53 11.75
C LYS A 255 6.33 -4.62 10.62
N ALA A 256 6.69 -4.95 9.38
CA ALA A 256 6.29 -4.22 8.17
C ALA A 256 5.87 -5.18 7.04
N GLY A 257 4.69 -4.95 6.45
CA GLY A 257 4.18 -5.65 5.27
C GLY A 257 4.18 -4.78 4.02
N LEU A 258 4.89 -5.21 2.97
CA LEU A 258 5.04 -4.52 1.70
C LEU A 258 4.31 -5.33 0.62
N ILE A 259 3.05 -5.00 0.35
CA ILE A 259 2.18 -5.76 -0.53
C ILE A 259 2.15 -5.10 -1.91
N SER A 260 2.74 -5.73 -2.92
CA SER A 260 2.77 -5.22 -4.29
C SER A 260 3.23 -3.76 -4.35
N GLY A 261 4.35 -3.44 -3.70
CA GLY A 261 4.94 -2.10 -3.75
C GLY A 261 6.13 -1.92 -2.83
N ALA A 262 7.04 -1.05 -3.24
CA ALA A 262 8.22 -0.62 -2.49
C ALA A 262 8.56 0.83 -2.88
N TRP A 263 9.52 1.43 -2.16
CA TRP A 263 10.22 2.62 -2.67
C TRP A 263 10.52 2.51 -4.17
N GLY A 264 10.15 3.56 -4.92
CA GLY A 264 10.38 3.63 -6.35
C GLY A 264 9.39 2.86 -7.23
N SER A 265 8.43 2.09 -6.70
CA SER A 265 7.44 1.38 -7.55
C SER A 265 6.60 2.29 -8.44
N LEU A 266 6.28 3.50 -7.97
CA LEU A 266 5.64 4.56 -8.77
C LEU A 266 6.66 5.60 -9.28
N ASP A 267 7.90 5.16 -9.39
CA ASP A 267 9.10 5.99 -9.52
C ASP A 267 9.23 7.05 -8.41
N SER A 268 10.32 7.81 -8.47
CA SER A 268 10.57 8.98 -7.64
C SER A 268 10.93 10.13 -8.56
N ILE A 269 10.60 11.36 -8.17
CA ILE A 269 10.99 12.54 -8.93
C ILE A 269 12.04 13.33 -8.16
N SER A 270 12.94 13.99 -8.89
CA SER A 270 13.85 14.96 -8.29
C SER A 270 13.13 16.25 -7.96
N LEU A 271 13.63 17.02 -7.00
CA LEU A 271 13.13 18.38 -6.74
C LEU A 271 13.15 19.25 -8.01
N LYS A 272 14.17 19.10 -8.87
CA LYS A 272 14.24 19.81 -10.17
C LYS A 272 13.06 19.50 -11.08
N MET A 273 12.62 18.24 -11.13
CA MET A 273 11.43 17.86 -11.92
C MET A 273 10.15 18.38 -11.26
N ALA A 274 10.09 18.34 -9.93
CA ALA A 274 8.98 18.93 -9.18
C ALA A 274 8.87 20.44 -9.45
N ASP A 275 9.98 21.17 -9.52
CA ASP A 275 10.03 22.59 -9.89
C ASP A 275 9.54 22.86 -11.32
N LYS A 276 9.84 21.98 -12.28
CA LYS A 276 9.28 22.07 -13.64
C LYS A 276 7.75 21.97 -13.61
N ARG A 277 7.21 20.95 -12.94
CA ARG A 277 5.76 20.76 -12.74
C ARG A 277 5.15 21.99 -12.02
N TRP A 278 5.79 22.46 -10.97
CA TRP A 278 5.34 23.63 -10.22
C TRP A 278 5.26 24.90 -11.08
N ALA A 279 6.24 25.12 -11.96
CA ALA A 279 6.23 26.24 -12.89
C ALA A 279 5.09 26.16 -13.93
N GLU A 280 4.74 24.96 -14.39
CA GLU A 280 3.59 24.74 -15.28
C GLU A 280 2.27 25.08 -14.58
N LEU A 281 2.12 24.69 -13.32
CA LEU A 281 0.96 25.07 -12.51
C LEU A 281 0.88 26.59 -12.30
N CYS A 282 2.01 27.23 -11.99
CA CYS A 282 2.06 28.69 -11.87
C CYS A 282 1.61 29.36 -13.17
N ARG A 283 2.10 28.90 -14.33
CA ARG A 283 1.70 29.40 -15.65
C ARG A 283 0.20 29.22 -15.91
N LEU A 284 -0.33 28.02 -15.63
CA LEU A 284 -1.75 27.70 -15.82
C LEU A 284 -2.66 28.59 -14.95
N ARG A 285 -2.21 28.94 -13.74
CA ARG A 285 -2.95 29.82 -12.82
C ARG A 285 -2.59 31.30 -12.95
N SER A 286 -1.79 31.67 -13.95
CA SER A 286 -1.32 33.04 -14.17
C SER A 286 -0.66 33.66 -12.92
N VAL A 287 0.11 32.85 -12.19
CA VAL A 287 0.89 33.28 -11.02
C VAL A 287 2.31 33.61 -11.50
N GLU A 288 2.59 34.91 -11.63
CA GLU A 288 3.89 35.45 -12.03
C GLU A 288 4.40 36.38 -10.93
N ASP A 289 5.45 35.96 -10.22
CA ASP A 289 6.16 36.77 -9.22
C ASP A 289 7.61 36.26 -9.13
N GLU A 290 8.57 37.13 -8.85
CA GLU A 290 9.97 36.75 -8.66
C GLU A 290 10.20 36.05 -7.31
N SER A 291 9.44 36.45 -6.28
CA SER A 291 9.49 35.89 -4.92
C SER A 291 8.84 34.50 -4.87
N PRO A 292 9.60 33.45 -4.49
CA PRO A 292 9.05 32.11 -4.26
C PRO A 292 7.90 32.10 -3.24
N VAL A 293 8.01 32.94 -2.20
CA VAL A 293 7.00 33.03 -1.15
C VAL A 293 5.69 33.62 -1.70
N ASN A 294 5.77 34.68 -2.52
CA ASN A 294 4.58 35.29 -3.11
C ASN A 294 3.87 34.35 -4.08
N ARG A 295 4.63 33.59 -4.89
CA ARG A 295 4.07 32.56 -5.78
C ARG A 295 3.31 31.50 -4.99
N LEU A 296 3.91 31.00 -3.92
CA LEU A 296 3.27 30.02 -3.04
C LEU A 296 2.01 30.60 -2.39
N ASP A 297 2.07 31.82 -1.85
CA ASP A 297 0.93 32.48 -1.20
C ASP A 297 -0.23 32.74 -2.17
N ALA A 298 0.06 33.04 -3.43
CA ALA A 298 -0.96 33.13 -4.48
C ALA A 298 -1.65 31.78 -4.71
N LEU A 299 -0.87 30.69 -4.82
CA LEU A 299 -1.40 29.34 -5.01
C LEU A 299 -2.13 28.79 -3.77
N LYS A 300 -1.76 29.20 -2.55
CA LYS A 300 -2.49 28.88 -1.32
C LYS A 300 -3.92 29.45 -1.31
N LYS A 301 -4.20 30.51 -2.08
CA LYS A 301 -5.54 31.13 -2.20
C LYS A 301 -6.44 30.46 -3.24
N VAL A 302 -5.89 29.59 -4.09
CA VAL A 302 -6.68 28.88 -5.10
C VAL A 302 -7.61 27.87 -4.42
N PRO A 303 -8.90 27.78 -4.79
CA PRO A 303 -9.79 26.77 -4.24
C PRO A 303 -9.30 25.33 -4.46
N VAL A 304 -9.65 24.42 -3.56
CA VAL A 304 -9.26 23.00 -3.64
C VAL A 304 -9.71 22.37 -4.97
N THR A 305 -10.96 22.64 -5.39
CA THR A 305 -11.53 22.13 -6.64
C THR A 305 -10.76 22.60 -7.87
N ASP A 306 -10.35 23.87 -7.88
CA ASP A 306 -9.58 24.48 -8.96
C ASP A 306 -8.17 23.90 -9.05
N LEU A 307 -7.52 23.63 -7.92
CA LEU A 307 -6.21 22.97 -7.90
C LEU A 307 -6.31 21.54 -8.41
N LEU A 308 -7.32 20.78 -7.99
CA LEU A 308 -7.55 19.42 -8.50
C LEU A 308 -7.85 19.42 -10.01
N GLN A 309 -8.63 20.39 -10.49
CA GLN A 309 -8.84 20.56 -11.93
C GLN A 309 -7.54 20.90 -12.66
N SER A 310 -6.71 21.78 -12.10
CA SER A 310 -5.42 22.14 -12.68
C SER A 310 -4.47 20.93 -12.79
N VAL A 311 -4.45 20.05 -11.77
CA VAL A 311 -3.70 18.79 -11.81
C VAL A 311 -4.19 17.88 -12.95
N SER A 312 -5.51 17.84 -13.18
CA SER A 312 -6.11 17.11 -14.31
C SER A 312 -5.72 17.72 -15.66
N ASP A 313 -5.81 19.05 -15.81
CA ASP A 313 -5.50 19.76 -17.05
C ASP A 313 -4.02 19.64 -17.44
N LEU A 314 -3.15 19.49 -16.43
CA LEU A 314 -1.72 19.24 -16.59
C LEU A 314 -1.37 17.76 -16.78
N HIS A 315 -2.36 16.86 -16.79
CA HIS A 315 -2.19 15.42 -16.97
C HIS A 315 -1.24 14.79 -15.93
N TRP A 316 -1.31 15.24 -14.67
CA TRP A 316 -0.53 14.65 -13.59
C TRP A 316 -1.23 13.39 -13.04
N TRP A 317 -1.16 12.31 -13.82
CA TRP A 317 -1.82 11.04 -13.53
C TRP A 317 -1.34 10.36 -12.23
N PHE A 318 -0.10 10.62 -11.82
CA PHE A 318 0.46 10.11 -10.57
C PHE A 318 1.27 11.16 -9.85
N PHE A 319 1.25 11.05 -8.53
CA PHE A 319 2.24 11.68 -7.67
C PHE A 319 3.22 10.62 -7.19
N ALA A 320 4.44 11.05 -6.92
CA ALA A 320 5.53 10.20 -6.50
C ALA A 320 6.24 10.85 -5.31
N MET A 321 6.96 10.04 -4.55
CA MET A 321 7.85 10.57 -3.52
C MET A 321 8.98 11.37 -4.17
N VAL A 322 9.36 12.47 -3.53
CA VAL A 322 10.29 13.45 -4.07
C VAL A 322 11.64 13.31 -3.37
N VAL A 323 12.71 13.18 -4.15
CA VAL A 323 14.09 13.29 -3.64
C VAL A 323 14.44 14.77 -3.55
N ASP A 324 14.23 15.34 -2.36
CA ASP A 324 14.41 16.75 -2.02
C ASP A 324 15.74 17.04 -1.30
N ASN A 325 16.51 15.99 -0.99
CA ASN A 325 17.73 16.01 -0.19
C ASN A 325 17.56 16.48 1.27
N LEU A 326 16.32 16.61 1.73
CA LEU A 326 15.96 17.01 3.11
C LEU A 326 15.21 15.87 3.80
N THR A 327 14.04 15.52 3.30
CA THR A 327 13.24 14.39 3.79
C THR A 327 13.67 13.07 3.16
N ILE A 328 14.04 13.08 1.88
CA ILE A 328 14.54 11.90 1.17
C ILE A 328 15.77 12.30 0.34
N ARG A 329 16.86 11.57 0.54
CA ARG A 329 18.13 11.77 -0.19
C ARG A 329 18.65 10.45 -0.75
N ARG A 330 19.41 10.51 -1.85
CA ARG A 330 20.08 9.32 -2.40
C ARG A 330 21.04 8.72 -1.36
N SER A 331 21.10 7.40 -1.33
CA SER A 331 21.94 6.63 -0.41
C SER A 331 22.94 5.78 -1.16
N SER A 332 24.17 5.73 -0.66
CA SER A 332 25.22 4.83 -1.15
C SER A 332 25.24 3.47 -0.45
N LEU A 333 24.27 3.19 0.44
CA LEU A 333 24.19 1.94 1.20
C LEU A 333 23.54 0.77 0.44
N GLY A 334 23.14 0.98 -0.82
CA GLY A 334 22.46 -0.04 -1.64
C GLY A 334 20.95 -0.15 -1.41
N CYS A 335 20.35 0.81 -0.70
CA CYS A 335 18.89 0.93 -0.50
C CYS A 335 18.25 2.04 -1.34
N ASP A 336 18.99 2.57 -2.34
CA ASP A 336 18.68 3.72 -3.20
C ASP A 336 18.52 5.07 -2.47
N VAL A 337 17.84 5.12 -1.32
CA VAL A 337 17.56 6.34 -0.55
C VAL A 337 17.74 6.17 0.94
N SER A 338 17.95 7.30 1.62
CA SER A 338 17.82 7.43 3.07
C SER A 338 16.74 8.46 3.38
N VAL A 339 16.02 8.23 4.47
CA VAL A 339 14.77 8.88 4.81
C VAL A 339 14.91 9.58 6.15
N HIS A 340 14.38 10.79 6.25
CA HIS A 340 14.36 11.59 7.47
C HIS A 340 13.05 12.38 7.56
N LEU A 341 12.08 11.87 8.33
CA LEU A 341 10.76 12.48 8.46
C LEU A 341 10.62 13.25 9.79
N GLY A 342 11.74 13.72 10.32
CA GLY A 342 11.84 14.58 11.50
C GLY A 342 11.94 13.84 12.84
N HIS A 343 12.57 14.51 13.80
CA HIS A 343 12.72 14.08 15.19
C HIS A 343 11.69 14.79 16.08
N GLY A 344 10.40 14.48 15.93
CA GLY A 344 9.39 15.02 16.86
C GLY A 344 9.51 14.33 18.21
N GLU A 345 10.07 15.01 19.23
CA GLU A 345 10.02 14.76 20.68
C GLU A 345 10.19 13.32 21.22
N ALA A 346 10.48 12.35 20.37
CA ALA A 346 10.79 10.99 20.74
C ALA A 346 12.29 10.89 20.99
N ASN A 347 12.76 11.58 22.02
CA ASN A 347 13.95 11.17 22.77
C ASN A 347 13.63 9.88 23.54
N GLY A 348 13.13 8.87 22.81
CA GLY A 348 13.07 7.51 23.30
C GLY A 348 14.49 6.97 23.44
N PRO A 349 14.68 5.88 24.21
CA PRO A 349 15.98 5.21 24.26
C PRO A 349 16.44 4.85 22.84
N ALA A 350 17.76 4.91 22.62
CA ALA A 350 18.35 4.51 21.35
C ALA A 350 17.90 3.08 20.98
N LYS A 351 17.70 2.83 19.69
CA LYS A 351 17.39 1.50 19.16
C LYS A 351 18.41 0.48 19.71
N ALA A 352 17.91 -0.59 20.33
CA ALA A 352 18.78 -1.68 20.75
C ALA A 352 19.41 -2.30 19.49
N ALA A 353 20.72 -2.59 19.54
CA ALA A 353 21.46 -3.02 18.36
C ALA A 353 20.77 -4.21 17.66
N ASP A 354 20.21 -5.15 18.43
CA ASP A 354 19.70 -6.43 17.93
C ASP A 354 18.18 -6.46 17.65
N GLU A 355 17.48 -5.34 17.81
CA GLU A 355 16.04 -5.25 17.53
C GLU A 355 15.79 -5.22 16.02
N LYS A 356 15.37 -6.37 15.47
CA LYS A 356 15.05 -6.53 14.04
C LYS A 356 13.55 -6.39 13.80
N ILE A 357 13.19 -5.50 12.88
CA ILE A 357 11.83 -5.38 12.37
C ILE A 357 11.54 -6.55 11.43
N GLN A 358 10.50 -7.34 11.67
CA GLN A 358 10.16 -8.45 10.75
C GLN A 358 9.50 -7.88 9.48
N ILE A 359 9.84 -8.45 8.33
CA ILE A 359 9.40 -7.97 7.03
C ILE A 359 8.63 -9.07 6.31
N MET A 360 7.46 -8.73 5.78
CA MET A 360 6.72 -9.53 4.81
C MET A 360 6.70 -8.74 3.49
N VAL A 361 7.12 -9.36 2.39
CA VAL A 361 7.00 -8.78 1.05
C VAL A 361 6.16 -9.67 0.15
N SER A 362 5.36 -9.08 -0.72
CA SER A 362 4.65 -9.83 -1.77
C SER A 362 4.55 -9.06 -3.08
N ALA A 363 4.41 -9.81 -4.17
CA ALA A 363 4.06 -9.28 -5.48
C ALA A 363 3.12 -10.27 -6.19
N THR A 364 2.31 -9.76 -7.11
CA THR A 364 1.46 -10.58 -7.96
C THR A 364 2.18 -10.91 -9.26
N ALA A 365 1.80 -12.00 -9.92
CA ALA A 365 2.51 -12.47 -11.10
C ALA A 365 2.33 -11.54 -12.32
N ARG A 366 1.21 -10.80 -12.40
CA ARG A 366 0.82 -10.00 -13.56
C ARG A 366 0.33 -8.61 -13.18
N GLU A 367 1.07 -7.96 -12.27
CA GLU A 367 0.78 -6.64 -11.67
C GLU A 367 0.20 -5.64 -12.68
N PHE A 368 0.84 -5.45 -13.84
CA PHE A 368 0.50 -4.39 -14.80
C PHE A 368 -0.20 -4.90 -16.07
N GLU A 369 -0.89 -6.03 -16.01
CA GLU A 369 -1.62 -6.53 -17.19
C GLU A 369 -2.71 -5.56 -17.67
N GLY A 370 -3.50 -4.99 -16.76
CA GLY A 370 -4.53 -4.01 -17.13
C GLY A 370 -3.94 -2.82 -17.89
N PHE A 371 -2.77 -2.35 -17.46
CA PHE A 371 -2.03 -1.29 -18.13
C PHE A 371 -1.54 -1.72 -19.53
N ALA A 372 -0.95 -2.91 -19.66
CA ALA A 372 -0.49 -3.41 -20.95
C ALA A 372 -1.65 -3.57 -21.96
N ARG A 373 -2.86 -3.95 -21.50
CA ARG A 373 -4.07 -4.00 -22.32
C ARG A 373 -4.47 -2.61 -22.83
N MET A 374 -4.43 -1.59 -21.97
CA MET A 374 -4.68 -0.20 -22.36
C MET A 374 -3.64 0.31 -23.37
N ALA A 375 -2.37 -0.05 -23.17
CA ALA A 375 -1.27 0.37 -24.01
C ALA A 375 -1.36 -0.14 -25.45
N ASN A 376 -1.95 -1.33 -25.63
CA ASN A 376 -2.14 -1.98 -26.93
C ASN A 376 -0.86 -1.97 -27.80
N TRP A 377 0.26 -2.31 -27.18
CA TRP A 377 1.56 -2.30 -27.85
C TRP A 377 1.66 -3.41 -28.90
N ASN A 378 2.43 -3.12 -29.95
CA ASN A 378 2.97 -4.13 -30.86
C ASN A 378 4.49 -4.10 -30.79
N TYR A 379 5.16 -5.11 -31.37
CA TYR A 379 6.61 -5.25 -31.31
C TYR A 379 7.34 -3.98 -31.77
N ALA A 380 6.94 -3.39 -32.91
CA ALA A 380 7.60 -2.21 -33.48
C ALA A 380 7.48 -0.98 -32.56
N LYS A 381 6.27 -0.70 -32.05
CA LYS A 381 6.02 0.43 -31.13
C LYS A 381 6.80 0.26 -29.83
N PHE A 382 6.71 -0.93 -29.23
CA PHE A 382 7.38 -1.22 -27.96
C PHE A 382 8.90 -1.11 -28.11
N ARG A 383 9.47 -1.80 -29.12
CA ARG A 383 10.92 -1.80 -29.37
C ARG A 383 11.44 -0.39 -29.66
N ALA A 384 10.72 0.42 -30.43
CA ALA A 384 11.16 1.78 -30.74
C ALA A 384 11.33 2.65 -29.48
N VAL A 385 10.35 2.62 -28.57
CA VAL A 385 10.44 3.35 -27.29
C VAL A 385 11.50 2.74 -26.39
N PHE A 386 11.52 1.40 -26.28
CA PHE A 386 12.42 0.67 -25.40
C PHE A 386 13.89 0.84 -25.81
N SER A 387 14.27 0.47 -27.03
CA SER A 387 15.66 0.52 -27.51
C SER A 387 16.23 1.94 -27.53
N SER A 388 15.40 2.96 -27.80
CA SER A 388 15.86 4.36 -27.76
C SER A 388 16.18 4.88 -26.35
N SER A 389 15.89 4.09 -25.32
CA SER A 389 16.20 4.41 -23.92
C SER A 389 17.51 3.76 -23.43
N TYR A 390 18.13 2.90 -24.24
CA TYR A 390 19.38 2.21 -23.94
C TYR A 390 20.56 2.80 -24.73
N PRO A 391 21.80 2.65 -24.24
CA PRO A 391 22.99 3.18 -24.91
C PRO A 391 23.30 2.49 -26.25
N SER A 392 22.79 1.28 -26.47
CA SER A 392 22.92 0.56 -27.74
C SER A 392 21.79 -0.45 -27.93
N ASP A 393 21.51 -0.81 -29.19
CA ASP A 393 20.56 -1.86 -29.52
C ASP A 393 20.92 -3.20 -28.85
N ALA A 394 22.21 -3.55 -28.80
CA ALA A 394 22.66 -4.80 -28.17
C ALA A 394 22.29 -4.88 -26.67
N ALA A 395 22.37 -3.76 -25.94
CA ALA A 395 21.98 -3.70 -24.53
C ALA A 395 20.47 -3.90 -24.35
N ALA A 396 19.66 -3.25 -25.22
CA ALA A 396 18.22 -3.44 -25.21
C ALA A 396 17.80 -4.88 -25.58
N GLU A 397 18.48 -5.49 -26.56
CA GLU A 397 18.16 -6.85 -27.04
C GLU A 397 18.37 -7.92 -25.96
N ASN A 398 19.28 -7.72 -24.99
CA ASN A 398 19.44 -8.66 -23.87
C ASN A 398 18.14 -8.74 -23.04
N VAL A 399 17.59 -7.57 -22.68
CA VAL A 399 16.33 -7.48 -21.93
C VAL A 399 15.17 -7.99 -22.77
N LEU A 400 15.04 -7.55 -24.04
CA LEU A 400 13.96 -8.02 -24.91
C LEU A 400 13.95 -9.55 -25.06
N ARG A 401 15.12 -10.17 -25.18
CA ARG A 401 15.26 -11.63 -25.24
C ARG A 401 14.87 -12.31 -23.93
N ALA A 402 15.27 -11.76 -22.78
CA ALA A 402 14.92 -12.30 -21.46
C ALA A 402 13.40 -12.36 -21.23
N TYR A 403 12.64 -11.48 -21.89
CA TYR A 403 11.17 -11.44 -21.83
C TYR A 403 10.48 -12.06 -23.07
N GLY A 404 11.22 -12.70 -23.98
CA GLY A 404 10.64 -13.32 -25.18
C GLY A 404 10.02 -12.33 -26.18
N ILE A 405 10.40 -11.05 -26.10
CA ILE A 405 9.93 -9.99 -26.99
C ILE A 405 10.81 -9.99 -28.25
N LEU A 406 10.52 -10.92 -29.16
CA LEU A 406 11.30 -11.14 -30.38
C LEU A 406 10.47 -10.80 -31.62
N PRO A 407 11.09 -10.45 -32.76
CA PRO A 407 10.36 -10.17 -33.99
C PRO A 407 9.63 -11.40 -34.55
N THR A 408 10.05 -12.60 -34.12
CA THR A 408 9.45 -13.89 -34.50
C THR A 408 8.34 -14.34 -33.54
N SER A 409 8.16 -13.66 -32.41
CA SER A 409 7.15 -14.02 -31.41
C SER A 409 5.74 -13.78 -31.96
N SER A 410 4.82 -14.68 -31.65
CA SER A 410 3.39 -14.50 -31.93
C SER A 410 2.81 -13.32 -31.15
N HIS A 411 1.62 -12.85 -31.55
CA HIS A 411 0.93 -11.77 -30.84
C HIS A 411 0.70 -12.10 -29.35
N LYS A 412 0.39 -13.36 -29.02
CA LYS A 412 0.18 -13.81 -27.64
C LYS A 412 1.49 -13.77 -26.84
N GLU A 413 2.57 -14.31 -27.40
CA GLU A 413 3.89 -14.32 -26.75
C GLU A 413 4.42 -12.90 -26.55
N LEU A 414 4.21 -12.00 -27.52
CA LEU A 414 4.55 -10.59 -27.38
C LEU A 414 3.76 -9.93 -26.25
N PHE A 415 2.45 -10.15 -26.20
CA PHE A 415 1.61 -9.60 -25.13
C PHE A 415 2.05 -10.10 -23.75
N ASP A 416 2.30 -11.39 -23.60
CA ASP A 416 2.82 -11.96 -22.36
C ASP A 416 4.19 -11.40 -21.98
N GLY A 417 5.09 -11.22 -22.96
CA GLY A 417 6.38 -10.58 -22.77
C GLY A 417 6.24 -9.11 -22.31
N PHE A 418 5.35 -8.34 -22.93
CA PHE A 418 5.06 -6.96 -22.53
C PHE A 418 4.53 -6.89 -21.11
N VAL A 419 3.53 -7.70 -20.77
CA VAL A 419 2.93 -7.77 -19.43
C VAL A 419 3.97 -8.13 -18.39
N GLN A 420 4.78 -9.17 -18.65
CA GLN A 420 5.79 -9.62 -17.72
C GLN A 420 6.87 -8.55 -17.51
N PHE A 421 7.33 -7.90 -18.59
CA PHE A 421 8.29 -6.80 -18.50
C PHE A 421 7.76 -5.65 -17.66
N ILE A 422 6.57 -5.13 -17.98
CA ILE A 422 6.06 -3.95 -17.28
C ILE A 422 5.71 -4.25 -15.81
N SER A 423 5.26 -5.49 -15.52
CA SER A 423 4.98 -5.95 -14.16
C SER A 423 6.26 -6.09 -13.33
N ASP A 424 7.31 -6.68 -13.91
CA ASP A 424 8.60 -6.83 -13.25
C ASP A 424 9.24 -5.45 -13.04
N ALA A 425 9.43 -4.66 -14.10
CA ALA A 425 10.12 -3.38 -14.07
C ALA A 425 9.46 -2.32 -13.18
N THR A 426 8.12 -2.30 -13.11
CA THR A 426 7.38 -1.32 -12.30
C THR A 426 7.19 -1.77 -10.86
N MET A 427 7.08 -3.08 -10.60
CA MET A 427 6.63 -3.58 -9.30
C MET A 427 7.47 -4.73 -8.75
N ALA A 428 7.37 -5.92 -9.35
CA ALA A 428 7.87 -7.14 -8.72
C ALA A 428 9.39 -7.10 -8.50
N TYR A 429 10.14 -6.55 -9.46
CA TYR A 429 11.58 -6.39 -9.33
C TYR A 429 11.98 -5.39 -8.24
N LYS A 430 11.23 -4.28 -8.12
CA LYS A 430 11.50 -3.25 -7.09
C LYS A 430 11.18 -3.77 -5.68
N VAL A 431 10.13 -4.56 -5.53
CA VAL A 431 9.83 -5.30 -4.28
C VAL A 431 10.94 -6.29 -3.96
N HIS A 432 11.44 -7.02 -4.96
CA HIS A 432 12.56 -7.93 -4.78
C HIS A 432 13.84 -7.21 -4.34
N ARG A 433 14.24 -6.10 -4.99
CA ARG A 433 15.40 -5.29 -4.59
C ARG A 433 15.29 -4.79 -3.15
N ALA A 434 14.10 -4.36 -2.72
CA ALA A 434 13.85 -3.96 -1.34
C ALA A 434 14.12 -5.11 -0.36
N ALA A 435 13.59 -6.30 -0.64
CA ALA A 435 13.81 -7.48 0.19
C ALA A 435 15.29 -7.88 0.24
N GLU A 436 15.97 -7.91 -0.91
CA GLU A 436 17.38 -8.30 -1.00
C GLU A 436 18.32 -7.31 -0.31
N PHE A 437 17.99 -6.01 -0.31
CA PHE A 437 18.70 -5.03 0.50
C PHE A 437 18.70 -5.43 1.98
N PHE A 438 17.53 -5.67 2.59
CA PHE A 438 17.45 -6.04 4.00
C PHE A 438 18.11 -7.39 4.29
N LYS A 439 17.92 -8.39 3.43
CA LYS A 439 18.59 -9.70 3.58
C LYS A 439 20.11 -9.53 3.58
N THR A 440 20.67 -8.79 2.62
CA THR A 440 22.11 -8.59 2.48
C THR A 440 22.68 -7.73 3.60
N TYR A 441 22.01 -6.62 3.92
CA TYR A 441 22.42 -5.73 5.01
C TYR A 441 22.44 -6.46 6.36
N ARG A 442 21.36 -7.18 6.69
CA ARG A 442 21.25 -7.91 7.96
C ARG A 442 22.21 -9.11 8.03
N LYS A 443 22.46 -9.82 6.92
CA LYS A 443 23.52 -10.86 6.85
C LYS A 443 24.88 -10.29 7.23
N LYS A 444 25.27 -9.16 6.65
CA LYS A 444 26.55 -8.49 6.96
C LYS A 444 26.61 -8.08 8.43
N GLN A 445 25.55 -7.49 8.97
CA GLN A 445 25.50 -7.11 10.39
C GLN A 445 25.57 -8.33 11.33
N ALA A 446 24.87 -9.41 11.01
CA ALA A 446 24.88 -10.64 11.82
C ALA A 446 26.28 -11.24 11.90
N VAL A 447 26.99 -11.33 10.77
CA VAL A 447 28.39 -11.83 10.73
C VAL A 447 29.29 -10.97 11.61
N LEU A 448 29.19 -9.63 11.52
CA LEU A 448 29.99 -8.71 12.33
C LEU A 448 29.74 -8.85 13.84
N ARG A 449 28.56 -9.33 14.23
CA ARG A 449 28.13 -9.49 15.64
C ARG A 449 28.16 -10.93 16.14
N GLY A 450 28.61 -11.89 15.33
CA GLY A 450 28.62 -13.31 15.71
C GLY A 450 27.22 -13.94 15.84
N GLN A 451 26.23 -13.41 15.13
CA GLN A 451 24.84 -13.93 15.11
C GLN A 451 24.61 -14.82 13.88
N ASP A 452 23.56 -15.65 13.90
CA ASP A 452 23.20 -16.51 12.76
C ASP A 452 22.81 -15.66 11.53
N PRO A 453 23.58 -15.69 10.41
CA PRO A 453 23.31 -14.89 9.23
C PRO A 453 22.07 -15.35 8.43
N ARG A 454 21.46 -16.49 8.77
CA ARG A 454 20.20 -16.93 8.17
C ARG A 454 18.98 -16.22 8.77
N ARG A 455 19.13 -15.69 9.98
CA ARG A 455 18.08 -15.01 10.75
C ARG A 455 17.97 -13.54 10.37
N VAL A 456 17.43 -13.28 9.18
CA VAL A 456 17.30 -11.93 8.61
C VAL A 456 15.89 -11.36 8.72
N GLY A 457 14.89 -12.11 9.18
CA GLY A 457 13.52 -11.63 9.37
C GLY A 457 12.84 -11.06 8.11
N VAL A 458 12.99 -11.72 6.95
CA VAL A 458 12.33 -11.35 5.68
C VAL A 458 11.61 -12.55 5.10
N GLN A 459 10.28 -12.48 5.02
CA GLN A 459 9.41 -13.48 4.37
C GLN A 459 8.97 -12.98 2.99
N THR A 460 9.04 -13.84 1.98
CA THR A 460 8.68 -13.51 0.60
C THR A 460 7.50 -14.35 0.13
N TYR A 461 6.49 -13.69 -0.43
CA TYR A 461 5.29 -14.30 -0.96
C TYR A 461 5.10 -13.93 -2.44
N ASN A 462 4.56 -14.85 -3.22
CA ASN A 462 4.23 -14.62 -4.62
C ASN A 462 2.78 -15.07 -4.90
N ILE A 463 2.04 -14.25 -5.65
CA ILE A 463 0.60 -14.42 -5.86
C ILE A 463 0.33 -14.70 -7.32
N GLU A 464 -0.21 -15.88 -7.63
CA GLU A 464 -0.48 -16.37 -8.98
C GLU A 464 -1.96 -16.67 -9.25
N PHE A 465 -2.80 -16.75 -8.21
CA PHE A 465 -4.25 -16.85 -8.40
C PHE A 465 -4.80 -15.59 -9.06
N GLY A 466 -5.85 -15.78 -9.85
CA GLY A 466 -6.47 -14.72 -10.64
C GLY A 466 -7.67 -14.06 -9.96
N ASN A 467 -8.12 -12.94 -10.53
CA ASN A 467 -9.39 -12.34 -10.16
C ASN A 467 -10.55 -13.32 -10.49
N PRO A 468 -11.41 -13.66 -9.51
CA PRO A 468 -12.47 -14.64 -9.73
C PRO A 468 -13.69 -14.04 -10.44
N PHE A 469 -13.81 -12.71 -10.48
CA PHE A 469 -15.02 -12.02 -10.95
C PHE A 469 -15.03 -11.84 -12.47
N PRO A 470 -16.23 -11.88 -13.10
CA PRO A 470 -16.37 -11.66 -14.54
C PRO A 470 -15.85 -10.27 -14.96
N GLY A 471 -15.14 -10.22 -16.08
CA GLY A 471 -14.63 -8.98 -16.68
C GLY A 471 -13.21 -9.11 -17.24
N PRO A 472 -12.58 -7.99 -17.67
CA PRO A 472 -11.36 -8.02 -18.48
C PRO A 472 -10.12 -8.64 -17.82
N LEU A 473 -10.06 -8.68 -16.48
CA LEU A 473 -8.97 -9.24 -15.69
C LEU A 473 -9.36 -10.56 -15.00
N GLN A 474 -10.48 -11.18 -15.38
CA GLN A 474 -10.86 -12.50 -14.86
C GLN A 474 -9.73 -13.51 -15.09
N GLY A 475 -9.35 -14.26 -14.05
CA GLY A 475 -8.25 -15.22 -14.08
C GLY A 475 -6.85 -14.60 -14.06
N VAL A 476 -6.73 -13.26 -13.99
CA VAL A 476 -5.43 -12.56 -13.99
C VAL A 476 -5.00 -12.22 -12.57
N ALA A 477 -3.76 -12.56 -12.21
CA ALA A 477 -3.12 -12.14 -10.97
C ALA A 477 -2.67 -10.66 -11.04
N HIS A 478 -3.62 -9.76 -11.26
CA HIS A 478 -3.38 -8.33 -11.50
C HIS A 478 -2.99 -7.57 -10.23
N HIS A 479 -2.52 -6.34 -10.37
CA HIS A 479 -2.22 -5.46 -9.25
C HIS A 479 -3.45 -5.29 -8.35
N GLY A 480 -3.29 -5.59 -7.06
CA GLY A 480 -4.36 -5.49 -6.07
C GLY A 480 -5.27 -6.72 -5.97
N VAL A 481 -5.10 -7.77 -6.78
CA VAL A 481 -5.94 -8.99 -6.71
C VAL A 481 -5.99 -9.61 -5.31
N CYS A 482 -4.90 -9.49 -4.54
CA CYS A 482 -4.82 -9.95 -3.16
C CYS A 482 -5.80 -9.25 -2.20
N MET A 483 -6.22 -8.01 -2.50
CA MET A 483 -7.17 -7.26 -1.67
C MET A 483 -8.58 -7.83 -1.76
N ILE A 484 -8.91 -8.57 -2.84
CA ILE A 484 -10.18 -9.31 -2.95
C ILE A 484 -10.33 -10.31 -1.80
N TYR A 485 -9.22 -10.90 -1.35
CA TYR A 485 -9.19 -12.05 -0.46
C TYR A 485 -8.77 -11.70 0.98
N THR A 486 -7.85 -10.74 1.16
CA THR A 486 -7.11 -10.55 2.42
C THR A 486 -7.91 -9.92 3.56
N PHE A 487 -8.88 -9.06 3.28
CA PHE A 487 -9.72 -8.45 4.32
C PHE A 487 -11.09 -9.11 4.46
N GLY A 488 -11.46 -10.00 3.51
CA GLY A 488 -12.74 -10.72 3.52
C GLY A 488 -13.94 -9.89 3.05
N ASN A 489 -13.74 -8.66 2.55
CA ASN A 489 -14.85 -7.75 2.24
C ASN A 489 -15.64 -8.14 0.98
N PHE A 490 -15.08 -8.97 0.12
CA PHE A 490 -15.79 -9.55 -1.03
C PHE A 490 -16.40 -10.93 -0.74
N HIS A 491 -16.56 -11.34 0.53
CA HIS A 491 -17.03 -12.66 0.92
C HIS A 491 -18.27 -13.13 0.14
N ASP A 492 -19.34 -12.33 0.13
CA ASP A 492 -20.60 -12.70 -0.51
C ASP A 492 -20.43 -12.85 -2.04
N ALA A 493 -19.59 -12.02 -2.65
CA ALA A 493 -19.28 -12.11 -4.08
C ALA A 493 -18.44 -13.36 -4.41
N LEU A 494 -17.47 -13.70 -3.56
CA LEU A 494 -16.66 -14.91 -3.71
C LEU A 494 -17.52 -16.17 -3.53
N GLU A 495 -18.47 -16.16 -2.59
CA GLU A 495 -19.42 -17.25 -2.39
C GLU A 495 -20.27 -17.49 -3.64
N LYS A 496 -20.79 -16.42 -4.27
CA LYS A 496 -21.50 -16.53 -5.56
C LYS A 496 -20.64 -17.12 -6.67
N VAL A 497 -19.35 -16.75 -6.74
CA VAL A 497 -18.43 -17.37 -7.71
C VAL A 497 -18.29 -18.87 -7.45
N ASP A 498 -18.08 -19.27 -6.20
CA ASP A 498 -17.94 -20.68 -5.81
C ASP A 498 -19.22 -21.49 -6.04
N GLN A 499 -20.40 -20.86 -5.95
CA GLN A 499 -21.71 -21.44 -6.27
C GLN A 499 -22.01 -21.49 -7.78
N GLY A 500 -21.13 -20.95 -8.63
CA GLY A 500 -21.32 -20.94 -10.09
C GLY A 500 -22.27 -19.84 -10.60
N THR A 501 -22.56 -18.83 -9.79
CA THR A 501 -23.42 -17.67 -10.12
C THR A 501 -22.65 -16.34 -10.03
N PRO A 502 -21.48 -16.22 -10.69
CA PRO A 502 -20.64 -15.04 -10.53
C PRO A 502 -21.32 -13.78 -11.09
N GLU A 503 -21.24 -12.70 -10.33
CA GLU A 503 -21.70 -11.38 -10.74
C GLU A 503 -20.49 -10.48 -11.02
N GLY A 504 -20.51 -9.79 -12.16
CA GLY A 504 -19.54 -8.74 -12.44
C GLY A 504 -19.84 -7.46 -11.68
N TYR A 505 -19.02 -6.43 -11.91
CA TYR A 505 -19.27 -5.12 -11.35
C TYR A 505 -20.58 -4.52 -11.87
N VAL A 506 -21.53 -4.24 -10.97
CA VAL A 506 -22.79 -3.53 -11.26
C VAL A 506 -23.07 -2.55 -10.12
N GLU A 507 -23.17 -1.26 -10.44
CA GLU A 507 -23.62 -0.25 -9.46
C GLU A 507 -25.14 -0.34 -9.27
N PRO A 508 -25.66 -0.31 -8.02
CA PRO A 508 -27.09 -0.26 -7.76
C PRO A 508 -27.76 0.92 -8.48
N GLY A 509 -28.74 0.63 -9.35
CA GLY A 509 -29.50 1.64 -10.09
C GLY A 509 -29.00 1.95 -11.50
N GLN A 510 -27.90 1.33 -11.95
CA GLN A 510 -27.53 1.29 -13.37
C GLN A 510 -27.97 -0.06 -13.97
N GLU A 511 -28.73 -0.04 -15.07
CA GLU A 511 -28.99 -1.27 -15.83
C GLU A 511 -27.66 -1.85 -16.34
N PRO A 512 -27.51 -3.18 -16.41
CA PRO A 512 -26.33 -3.79 -17.02
C PRO A 512 -26.21 -3.29 -18.46
N SER A 513 -25.11 -2.62 -18.82
CA SER A 513 -24.88 -2.26 -20.22
C SER A 513 -24.83 -3.54 -21.06
N GLU A 514 -25.68 -3.65 -22.09
CA GLU A 514 -25.77 -4.81 -22.99
C GLU A 514 -24.48 -5.15 -23.77
N THR A 515 -23.39 -4.43 -23.56
CA THR A 515 -22.12 -4.58 -24.30
C THR A 515 -21.16 -5.65 -23.77
N THR A 516 -21.52 -6.41 -22.72
CA THR A 516 -20.70 -7.53 -22.24
C THR A 516 -21.53 -8.78 -21.94
N ARG A 517 -22.08 -9.41 -22.99
CA ARG A 517 -22.22 -10.87 -22.97
C ARG A 517 -20.87 -11.45 -23.38
N PRO A 518 -20.19 -12.25 -22.54
CA PRO A 518 -19.09 -13.07 -23.02
C PRO A 518 -19.65 -14.02 -24.08
N GLU A 519 -19.01 -14.12 -25.24
CA GLU A 519 -19.21 -15.28 -26.10
C GLU A 519 -18.82 -16.52 -25.29
N SER A 520 -19.73 -17.49 -25.23
CA SER A 520 -19.46 -18.80 -24.65
C SER A 520 -18.17 -19.35 -25.27
N PRO A 521 -17.16 -19.77 -24.49
CA PRO A 521 -15.99 -20.39 -25.08
C PRO A 521 -16.45 -21.65 -25.83
N GLN A 522 -16.12 -21.72 -27.12
CA GLN A 522 -16.24 -22.97 -27.87
C GLN A 522 -15.45 -24.04 -27.12
N ARG A 523 -16.14 -25.11 -26.72
CA ARG A 523 -15.54 -26.33 -26.22
C ARG A 523 -14.45 -26.76 -27.21
N ALA A 524 -13.20 -26.67 -26.81
CA ALA A 524 -12.14 -27.42 -27.46
C ALA A 524 -12.34 -28.88 -27.04
N ASP A 525 -12.71 -29.73 -27.99
CA ASP A 525 -12.71 -31.19 -27.82
C ASP A 525 -11.26 -31.62 -27.54
N VAL A 526 -10.95 -31.87 -26.26
CA VAL A 526 -9.74 -32.60 -25.86
C VAL A 526 -10.19 -34.04 -25.63
N ALA A 527 -9.61 -34.94 -26.42
CA ALA A 527 -9.92 -36.36 -26.42
C ALA A 527 -9.70 -36.99 -25.04
N ASP A 528 -10.61 -37.91 -24.70
CA ASP A 528 -10.57 -38.78 -23.53
C ASP A 528 -9.26 -39.59 -23.47
N GLU A 529 -8.37 -39.27 -22.53
CA GLU A 529 -7.37 -40.20 -22.04
C GLU A 529 -7.44 -40.28 -20.51
N ILE A 530 -8.07 -41.37 -20.05
CA ILE A 530 -7.90 -42.09 -18.77
C ILE A 530 -7.47 -41.23 -17.58
N ILE A 531 -8.45 -40.67 -16.88
CA ILE A 531 -8.29 -40.11 -15.53
C ILE A 531 -8.19 -41.27 -14.55
N THR A 532 -6.97 -41.55 -14.08
CA THR A 532 -6.76 -42.17 -12.77
C THR A 532 -7.09 -41.13 -11.69
N GLU A 533 -8.02 -41.47 -10.79
CA GLU A 533 -8.43 -40.65 -9.64
C GLU A 533 -7.23 -40.20 -8.79
N VAL A 534 -6.92 -38.92 -8.86
CA VAL A 534 -6.36 -38.14 -7.74
C VAL A 534 -7.21 -36.89 -7.63
N THR A 535 -8.28 -36.96 -6.86
CA THR A 535 -9.08 -35.77 -6.49
C THR A 535 -8.34 -34.99 -5.42
N ASP A 536 -7.25 -34.30 -5.82
CA ASP A 536 -6.73 -33.21 -5.01
C ASP A 536 -7.78 -32.09 -5.01
N HIS A 537 -8.42 -31.88 -3.86
CA HIS A 537 -9.51 -30.93 -3.67
C HIS A 537 -9.01 -29.50 -3.93
N ILE A 538 -9.33 -28.94 -5.11
CA ILE A 538 -9.04 -27.55 -5.44
C ILE A 538 -9.79 -26.66 -4.44
N LYS A 539 -9.06 -25.86 -3.65
CA LYS A 539 -9.62 -24.94 -2.65
C LYS A 539 -10.65 -24.00 -3.28
N SER A 540 -11.74 -23.70 -2.57
CA SER A 540 -12.69 -22.67 -3.01
C SER A 540 -12.07 -21.26 -2.94
N ASN A 541 -12.72 -20.23 -3.51
CA ASN A 541 -12.26 -18.85 -3.35
C ASN A 541 -12.38 -18.39 -1.89
N ILE A 542 -13.40 -18.87 -1.17
CA ILE A 542 -13.56 -18.61 0.25
C ILE A 542 -12.42 -19.25 1.07
N ASP A 543 -12.04 -20.49 0.78
CA ASP A 543 -10.91 -21.14 1.46
C ASP A 543 -9.60 -20.38 1.22
N LEU A 544 -9.35 -19.95 -0.02
CA LEU A 544 -8.21 -19.10 -0.35
C LEU A 544 -8.26 -17.76 0.41
N SER A 545 -9.43 -17.14 0.54
CA SER A 545 -9.60 -15.91 1.34
C SER A 545 -9.23 -16.15 2.80
N TYR A 546 -9.64 -17.27 3.38
CA TYR A 546 -9.27 -17.64 4.74
C TYR A 546 -7.76 -17.88 4.90
N ASP A 547 -7.13 -18.58 3.95
CA ASP A 547 -5.68 -18.79 4.00
C ASP A 547 -4.89 -17.48 3.94
N MET A 548 -5.35 -16.51 3.14
CA MET A 548 -4.71 -15.20 3.06
C MET A 548 -4.93 -14.35 4.30
N GLN A 549 -6.14 -14.39 4.88
CA GLN A 549 -6.43 -13.74 6.16
C GLN A 549 -5.54 -14.35 7.26
N ASP A 550 -5.46 -15.68 7.33
CA ASP A 550 -4.66 -16.40 8.33
C ASP A 550 -3.17 -16.07 8.22
N MET A 551 -2.64 -15.92 6.99
CA MET A 551 -1.27 -15.45 6.76
C MET A 551 -1.02 -14.07 7.37
N TYR A 552 -1.92 -13.09 7.14
CA TYR A 552 -1.76 -11.74 7.70
C TYR A 552 -1.94 -11.74 9.21
N ILE A 553 -2.96 -12.44 9.73
CA ILE A 553 -3.20 -12.59 11.16
C ILE A 553 -1.96 -13.17 11.84
N GLN A 554 -1.40 -14.27 11.33
CA GLN A 554 -0.19 -14.87 11.88
C GLN A 554 0.96 -13.86 11.91
N PHE A 555 1.19 -13.13 10.81
CA PHE A 555 2.26 -12.13 10.78
C PHE A 555 2.05 -11.02 11.80
N ILE A 556 0.82 -10.54 12.02
CA ILE A 556 0.50 -9.48 12.98
C ILE A 556 0.72 -9.95 14.43
N VAL A 557 0.21 -11.14 14.77
CA VAL A 557 0.08 -11.59 16.16
C VAL A 557 1.28 -12.34 16.69
N GLU A 558 2.00 -13.07 15.83
CA GLU A 558 3.13 -13.92 16.21
C GLU A 558 4.25 -13.08 16.85
N ASP A 559 5.02 -13.68 17.76
CA ASP A 559 6.19 -13.02 18.32
C ASP A 559 7.30 -12.85 17.27
N ASN A 560 8.12 -11.80 17.38
CA ASN A 560 9.21 -11.57 16.43
C ASN A 560 10.24 -12.70 16.44
N GLN A 561 10.53 -13.30 17.59
CA GLN A 561 11.48 -14.42 17.70
C GLN A 561 10.93 -15.67 17.00
N GLU A 562 9.64 -15.95 17.13
CA GLU A 562 8.99 -17.09 16.47
C GLU A 562 8.89 -16.85 14.96
N THR A 563 8.55 -15.62 14.53
CA THR A 563 8.60 -15.25 13.11
C THR A 563 10.00 -15.43 12.53
N ASP A 564 11.05 -14.97 13.20
CA ASP A 564 12.43 -15.10 12.74
C ASP A 564 12.90 -16.57 12.73
N LYS A 565 12.38 -17.42 13.64
CA LYS A 565 12.63 -18.87 13.67
C LYS A 565 11.99 -19.61 12.49
N ARG A 566 10.78 -19.22 12.10
CA ARG A 566 10.01 -19.81 10.98
C ARG A 566 10.55 -19.39 9.61
N THR A 567 11.16 -18.21 9.54
CA THR A 567 11.59 -17.61 8.27
C THR A 567 12.88 -18.23 7.75
N ASP A 568 12.84 -18.65 6.48
CA ASP A 568 14.02 -18.98 5.68
C ASP A 568 14.15 -17.96 4.53
N PRO A 569 15.25 -17.18 4.46
CA PRO A 569 15.40 -16.14 3.45
C PRO A 569 15.51 -16.64 2.00
N ASP A 570 15.74 -17.95 1.79
CA ASP A 570 15.72 -18.57 0.46
C ASP A 570 14.32 -19.08 0.08
N GLN A 571 13.37 -19.17 1.01
CA GLN A 571 12.03 -19.67 0.71
C GLN A 571 11.11 -18.58 0.17
N ILE A 572 10.30 -18.96 -0.82
CA ILE A 572 9.18 -18.17 -1.31
C ILE A 572 7.92 -19.00 -1.18
N THR A 573 6.92 -18.44 -0.49
CA THR A 573 5.58 -19.04 -0.43
C THR A 573 4.77 -18.54 -1.61
N THR A 574 4.36 -19.45 -2.49
CA THR A 574 3.54 -19.13 -3.66
C THR A 574 2.09 -19.55 -3.41
N TYR A 575 1.17 -18.61 -3.58
CA TYR A 575 -0.25 -18.93 -3.75
C TYR A 575 -0.50 -19.13 -5.25
N CYS A 576 -0.56 -20.40 -5.66
CA CYS A 576 -0.56 -20.84 -7.05
C CYS A 576 -1.85 -20.48 -7.79
N GLN A 577 -1.81 -20.53 -9.12
CA GLN A 577 -2.97 -20.28 -9.98
C GLN A 577 -4.13 -21.25 -9.72
N ASP A 578 -3.82 -22.50 -9.37
CA ASP A 578 -4.78 -23.54 -8.99
C ASP A 578 -5.28 -23.42 -7.53
N ARG A 579 -4.95 -22.31 -6.85
CA ARG A 579 -5.30 -22.01 -5.45
C ARG A 579 -4.62 -22.92 -4.42
N SER A 580 -3.66 -23.75 -4.83
CA SER A 580 -2.76 -24.44 -3.90
C SER A 580 -1.74 -23.45 -3.30
N VAL A 581 -1.10 -23.86 -2.21
CA VAL A 581 0.01 -23.11 -1.61
C VAL A 581 1.24 -24.00 -1.61
N CYS A 582 2.33 -23.53 -2.20
CA CYS A 582 3.60 -24.24 -2.21
C CYS A 582 4.73 -23.36 -1.66
N ILE A 583 5.76 -24.01 -1.12
CA ILE A 583 6.98 -23.35 -0.65
C ILE A 583 8.10 -23.82 -1.57
N GLU A 584 8.75 -22.86 -2.22
CA GLU A 584 9.79 -23.10 -3.22
C GLU A 584 11.10 -22.44 -2.78
N SER A 585 12.23 -23.05 -3.11
CA SER A 585 13.56 -22.43 -2.93
C SER A 585 13.79 -21.42 -4.06
N TRP A 586 14.08 -20.17 -3.70
CA TRP A 586 14.48 -19.14 -4.65
C TRP A 586 15.69 -19.63 -5.43
N VAL A 587 16.81 -19.96 -4.80
CA VAL A 587 18.02 -20.38 -5.51
C VAL A 587 17.85 -21.72 -6.25
N GLY A 588 17.14 -22.68 -5.66
CA GLY A 588 17.08 -24.07 -6.14
C GLY A 588 15.98 -24.39 -7.14
N SER A 589 14.90 -23.60 -7.24
CA SER A 589 13.79 -23.87 -8.18
C SER A 589 14.06 -23.34 -9.59
N GLU A 590 13.72 -24.14 -10.59
CA GLU A 590 13.82 -23.79 -12.01
C GLU A 590 12.91 -22.60 -12.38
N LYS A 591 11.70 -22.55 -11.82
CA LYS A 591 10.77 -21.43 -12.00
C LYS A 591 11.41 -20.10 -11.57
N TRP A 592 12.08 -20.12 -10.42
CA TRP A 592 12.74 -18.94 -9.87
C TRP A 592 14.05 -18.60 -10.59
N ARG A 593 14.74 -19.59 -11.18
CA ARG A 593 15.91 -19.36 -12.04
C ARG A 593 15.57 -18.44 -13.21
N LEU A 594 14.48 -18.71 -13.93
CA LEU A 594 14.05 -17.88 -15.05
C LEU A 594 13.67 -16.45 -14.62
N ARG A 595 13.05 -16.27 -13.44
CA ARG A 595 12.76 -14.93 -12.91
C ARG A 595 14.05 -14.18 -12.52
N ARG A 596 15.04 -14.88 -11.94
CA ARG A 596 16.36 -14.29 -11.66
C ARG A 596 17.06 -13.81 -12.92
N GLU A 597 17.08 -14.60 -13.98
CA GLU A 597 17.70 -14.20 -15.25
C GLU A 597 17.09 -12.92 -15.83
N ARG A 598 15.76 -12.77 -15.70
CA ARG A 598 15.10 -11.51 -16.07
C ARG A 598 15.52 -10.35 -15.17
N TYR A 599 15.63 -10.58 -13.86
CA TYR A 599 16.03 -9.56 -12.89
C TYR A 599 17.49 -9.14 -13.06
N ASP A 600 18.38 -10.08 -13.37
CA ASP A 600 19.78 -9.81 -13.70
C ASP A 600 19.86 -8.94 -14.97
N ALA A 601 19.07 -9.27 -16.01
CA ALA A 601 18.99 -8.46 -17.22
C ALA A 601 18.46 -7.03 -16.97
N LEU A 602 17.55 -6.84 -16.01
CA LEU A 602 17.09 -5.50 -15.61
C LEU A 602 18.16 -4.72 -14.84
N GLU A 603 18.98 -5.39 -14.02
CA GLU A 603 20.02 -4.73 -13.19
C GLU A 603 21.25 -4.32 -14.01
N GLU A 604 21.57 -5.03 -15.10
CA GLU A 604 22.73 -4.74 -15.96
C GLU A 604 22.81 -3.26 -16.41
N ASP A 605 21.66 -2.66 -16.71
CA ASP A 605 21.52 -1.24 -17.02
C ASP A 605 20.22 -0.68 -16.43
N LEU A 606 20.20 -0.63 -15.09
CA LEU A 606 19.06 -0.18 -14.29
C LEU A 606 18.59 1.23 -14.68
N ASP A 607 19.50 2.16 -14.97
CA ASP A 607 19.14 3.54 -15.33
C ASP A 607 18.38 3.59 -16.66
N SER A 608 18.89 2.89 -17.70
CA SER A 608 18.20 2.79 -18.99
C SER A 608 16.86 2.08 -18.85
N MET A 609 16.78 1.02 -18.03
CA MET A 609 15.53 0.30 -17.75
C MET A 609 14.49 1.23 -17.10
N LEU A 610 14.88 2.03 -16.11
CA LEU A 610 13.98 2.99 -15.46
C LEU A 610 13.49 4.07 -16.45
N VAL A 611 14.37 4.56 -17.32
CA VAL A 611 13.99 5.51 -18.40
C VAL A 611 13.03 4.84 -19.38
N ALA A 612 13.30 3.61 -19.81
CA ALA A 612 12.47 2.86 -20.74
C ALA A 612 11.06 2.64 -20.17
N THR A 613 10.97 2.20 -18.91
CA THR A 613 9.70 2.03 -18.20
C THR A 613 8.93 3.35 -18.11
N ARG A 614 9.58 4.45 -17.71
CA ARG A 614 8.93 5.78 -17.68
C ARG A 614 8.38 6.20 -19.03
N ARG A 615 9.15 6.02 -20.11
CA ARG A 615 8.73 6.41 -21.46
C ARG A 615 7.63 5.51 -22.01
N LEU A 616 7.67 4.22 -21.72
CA LEU A 616 6.59 3.29 -22.05
C LEU A 616 5.31 3.68 -21.33
N VAL A 617 5.37 3.92 -20.02
CA VAL A 617 4.20 4.34 -19.24
C VAL A 617 3.68 5.70 -19.72
N GLY A 618 4.58 6.66 -19.91
CA GLY A 618 4.25 8.01 -20.40
C GLY A 618 3.64 8.02 -21.79
N SER A 619 4.03 7.10 -22.68
CA SER A 619 3.47 7.00 -24.03
C SER A 619 1.99 6.58 -24.08
N VAL A 620 1.47 5.99 -22.99
CA VAL A 620 0.07 5.54 -22.88
C VAL A 620 -0.78 6.59 -22.19
N LEU A 621 -0.18 7.35 -21.27
CA LEU A 621 -0.85 8.34 -20.42
C LEU A 621 -0.66 9.77 -20.93
N ASP A 622 -0.09 9.96 -22.13
CA ASP A 622 0.26 11.28 -22.68
C ASP A 622 1.08 12.16 -21.69
N MET A 623 1.95 11.53 -20.88
CA MET A 623 2.82 12.25 -19.95
C MET A 623 4.08 12.78 -20.67
N PRO A 624 4.62 13.94 -20.26
CA PRO A 624 5.91 14.42 -20.77
C PRO A 624 7.01 13.37 -20.60
N LEU A 625 7.77 13.10 -21.66
CA LEU A 625 8.75 12.00 -21.75
C LEU A 625 10.13 12.32 -21.12
N GLU A 626 10.29 13.46 -20.44
CA GLU A 626 11.57 13.97 -19.91
C GLU A 626 11.92 13.49 -18.49
#